data_AF-A0A961KHW0-F1
#
_entry.id   AF-A0A961KHW0-F1
#
_cell.length_a   1.000
_cell.length_b   1.000
_cell.length_c   1.000
_cell.angle_alpha   90.00
_cell.angle_beta   90.00
_cell.angle_gamma   90.00
#
_symmetry.space_group_name_H-M   'P 1'
#
loop_
_entity.id
_entity.type
_entity.pdbx_description
1 polymer ?
#
loop_
_entity_poly.entity_id
_entity_poly.type
_entity_poly.pdbx_seq_one_letter_code
_entity_poly.pdbx_strand_id
1 'polypeptide(L)'
;MKTDFDYIVVGAGSAGCVLANRLSENGKYTVALVEAGGSDKHFWVKVPLGVGKMLQNPRYVWEYWTNPENGMQGQKVFWPRGRMLGGSSSVNGMIYVRGEPARYNEWRDSGNSGWGWDDMLPYFKKLENAPGFASKNRSTGGPIHCSYGVVRDPISKSFIDAAVDLGIPRTDDYNGDRADGVGYLQFNIRNGRRVSSADGYLYPVMNRANLTVLTQAPCEKILFDGLRATGIQISHQGATHQLKARREVILSAGPIINPKILELSGIGAPDLLARHGIGVVHALPGVGENLTDHLHTRFNYKVNKKITLNDLFIQKWRGAR
;
A
#
# COMPACT_ATOMS: atom_id res chain seq x y z
N MET A 1 -4.66 -28.56 4.58
CA MET A 1 -4.84 -27.10 4.74
C MET A 1 -6.22 -26.86 5.36
N LYS A 2 -6.34 -25.99 6.37
CA LYS A 2 -7.67 -25.59 6.89
C LYS A 2 -8.44 -24.86 5.79
N THR A 3 -9.70 -25.23 5.56
CA THR A 3 -10.52 -24.70 4.47
C THR A 3 -11.58 -23.70 4.90
N ASP A 4 -11.92 -23.65 6.19
CA ASP A 4 -13.07 -22.91 6.70
C ASP A 4 -12.66 -21.85 7.74
N PHE A 5 -12.98 -20.59 7.45
CA PHE A 5 -12.62 -19.42 8.25
C PHE A 5 -13.84 -18.56 8.55
N ASP A 6 -13.74 -17.68 9.55
CA ASP A 6 -14.77 -16.65 9.77
C ASP A 6 -14.59 -15.52 8.77
N TYR A 7 -13.35 -15.08 8.59
CA TYR A 7 -12.97 -14.03 7.67
C TYR A 7 -11.89 -14.52 6.71
N ILE A 8 -12.03 -14.14 5.44
CA ILE A 8 -10.98 -14.32 4.44
C ILE A 8 -10.58 -12.94 3.93
N VAL A 9 -9.31 -12.59 4.07
CA VAL A 9 -8.71 -11.35 3.55
C VAL A 9 -7.87 -11.70 2.33
N VAL A 10 -8.22 -11.15 1.17
CA VAL A 10 -7.53 -11.39 -0.10
C VAL A 10 -6.52 -10.29 -0.37
N GLY A 11 -5.24 -10.63 -0.40
CA GLY A 11 -4.11 -9.73 -0.54
C GLY A 11 -3.51 -9.34 0.81
N ALA A 12 -2.26 -9.74 1.06
CA ALA A 12 -1.48 -9.32 2.21
C ALA A 12 -0.75 -7.99 1.94
N GLY A 13 -1.44 -7.05 1.31
CA GLY A 13 -0.93 -5.70 1.04
C GLY A 13 -1.00 -4.79 2.27
N SER A 14 -0.86 -3.48 2.04
CA SER A 14 -0.87 -2.47 3.12
C SER A 14 -2.11 -2.57 4.01
N ALA A 15 -3.32 -2.65 3.42
CA ALA A 15 -4.56 -2.78 4.18
C ALA A 15 -4.78 -4.21 4.71
N GLY A 16 -4.47 -5.23 3.91
CA GLY A 16 -4.72 -6.62 4.28
C GLY A 16 -3.95 -7.08 5.51
N CYS A 17 -2.70 -6.64 5.67
CA CYS A 17 -1.92 -6.89 6.91
C CYS A 17 -2.59 -6.28 8.15
N VAL A 18 -3.15 -5.07 8.03
CA VAL A 18 -3.87 -4.39 9.13
C VAL A 18 -5.13 -5.17 9.49
N LEU A 19 -5.94 -5.52 8.49
CA LEU A 19 -7.19 -6.26 8.68
C LEU A 19 -6.95 -7.62 9.33
N ALA A 20 -5.97 -8.39 8.85
CA ALA A 20 -5.63 -9.69 9.43
C ALA A 20 -5.21 -9.57 10.91
N ASN A 21 -4.44 -8.53 11.26
CA ASN A 21 -4.08 -8.28 12.66
C ASN A 21 -5.33 -7.95 13.49
N ARG A 22 -6.16 -7.00 13.05
CA ARG A 22 -7.32 -6.54 13.84
C ARG A 22 -8.42 -7.58 13.97
N LEU A 23 -8.75 -8.31 12.90
CA LEU A 23 -9.77 -9.35 12.93
C LEU A 23 -9.37 -10.56 13.79
N SER A 24 -8.07 -10.83 13.91
CA SER A 24 -7.55 -11.94 14.74
C SER A 24 -7.25 -11.54 16.20
N GLU A 25 -7.32 -10.25 16.54
CA GLU A 25 -6.80 -9.68 17.80
C GLU A 25 -7.41 -10.30 19.06
N ASN A 26 -8.70 -10.62 19.04
CA ASN A 26 -9.42 -11.16 20.20
C ASN A 26 -9.41 -12.69 20.30
N GLY A 27 -8.76 -13.41 19.38
CA GLY A 27 -8.72 -14.89 19.36
C GLY A 27 -10.03 -15.59 18.96
N LYS A 28 -11.18 -14.88 18.97
CA LYS A 28 -12.52 -15.44 18.74
C LYS A 28 -12.75 -15.87 17.29
N TYR A 29 -12.20 -15.12 16.34
CA TYR A 29 -12.45 -15.33 14.92
C TYR A 29 -11.24 -15.94 14.24
N THR A 30 -11.49 -16.92 13.38
CA THR A 30 -10.46 -17.51 12.53
C THR A 30 -10.34 -16.73 11.23
N VAL A 31 -9.12 -16.36 10.87
CA VAL A 31 -8.84 -15.47 9.74
C VAL A 31 -7.87 -16.16 8.79
N ALA A 32 -8.21 -16.20 7.50
CA ALA A 32 -7.26 -16.51 6.44
C ALA A 32 -6.78 -15.21 5.79
N LEU A 33 -5.47 -15.02 5.70
CA LEU A 33 -4.84 -13.97 4.89
C LEU A 33 -4.17 -14.63 3.69
N VAL A 34 -4.65 -14.31 2.49
CA VAL A 34 -4.25 -14.99 1.24
C VAL A 34 -3.44 -14.04 0.36
N GLU A 35 -2.22 -14.40 0.00
CA GLU A 35 -1.30 -13.57 -0.78
C GLU A 35 -0.77 -14.32 -2.01
N ALA A 36 -0.84 -13.67 -3.17
CA ALA A 36 -0.35 -14.23 -4.43
C ALA A 36 1.18 -14.29 -4.49
N GLY A 37 1.86 -13.37 -3.81
CA GLY A 37 3.31 -13.28 -3.70
C GLY A 37 3.93 -14.09 -2.57
N GLY A 38 5.25 -13.92 -2.43
CA GLY A 38 6.06 -14.59 -1.42
C GLY A 38 6.32 -13.76 -0.17
N SER A 39 7.41 -14.09 0.52
CA SER A 39 7.89 -13.37 1.72
C SER A 39 8.55 -12.04 1.36
N ASP A 40 8.44 -11.05 2.25
CA ASP A 40 9.10 -9.75 2.12
C ASP A 40 10.48 -9.70 2.81
N LYS A 41 10.93 -10.81 3.40
CA LYS A 41 12.18 -10.89 4.20
C LYS A 41 13.47 -10.78 3.38
N HIS A 42 13.40 -10.32 2.14
CA HIS A 42 14.54 -10.15 1.25
C HIS A 42 15.38 -8.92 1.64
N PHE A 43 16.71 -9.02 1.49
CA PHE A 43 17.63 -7.94 1.85
C PHE A 43 17.26 -6.60 1.19
N TRP A 44 17.04 -6.61 -0.12
CA TRP A 44 16.69 -5.40 -0.89
C TRP A 44 15.33 -4.80 -0.54
N VAL A 45 14.42 -5.59 0.04
CA VAL A 45 13.13 -5.09 0.57
C VAL A 45 13.35 -4.28 1.83
N LYS A 46 14.23 -4.75 2.71
CA LYS A 46 14.45 -4.14 4.03
C LYS A 46 15.36 -2.92 3.98
N VAL A 47 16.24 -2.82 3.00
CA VAL A 47 17.13 -1.68 2.80
C VAL A 47 16.44 -0.57 2.00
N PRO A 48 16.30 0.67 2.51
CA PRO A 48 15.62 1.77 1.81
C PRO A 48 16.13 2.05 0.38
N LEU A 49 17.46 2.06 0.17
CA LEU A 49 18.06 2.25 -1.16
C LEU A 49 17.81 1.07 -2.13
N GLY A 50 17.28 -0.05 -1.65
CA GLY A 50 16.98 -1.23 -2.46
C GLY A 50 15.83 -1.04 -3.45
N VAL A 51 15.04 0.04 -3.35
CA VAL A 51 13.91 0.34 -4.25
C VAL A 51 14.31 0.25 -5.73
N GLY A 52 15.45 0.84 -6.11
CA GLY A 52 15.95 0.81 -7.50
C GLY A 52 16.30 -0.60 -8.00
N LYS A 53 16.57 -1.56 -7.11
CA LYS A 53 16.83 -2.97 -7.44
C LYS A 53 15.56 -3.81 -7.51
N MET A 54 14.45 -3.35 -6.93
CA MET A 54 13.22 -4.12 -6.81
C MET A 54 12.19 -3.84 -7.90
N LEU A 55 12.06 -2.57 -8.32
CA LEU A 55 10.92 -2.15 -9.15
C LEU A 55 10.89 -2.76 -10.56
N GLN A 56 12.00 -3.30 -11.05
CA GLN A 56 12.10 -3.96 -12.37
C GLN A 56 12.37 -5.47 -12.24
N ASN A 57 11.93 -6.07 -11.13
CA ASN A 57 12.16 -7.49 -10.87
C ASN A 57 10.85 -8.18 -10.52
N PRO A 58 10.38 -9.14 -11.36
CA PRO A 58 9.08 -9.80 -11.20
C PRO A 58 8.97 -10.68 -9.96
N ARG A 59 10.09 -10.96 -9.28
CA ARG A 59 10.08 -11.58 -7.95
C ARG A 59 9.40 -10.69 -6.91
N TYR A 60 9.53 -9.37 -7.04
CA TYR A 60 9.07 -8.42 -6.04
C TYR A 60 7.80 -7.68 -6.44
N VAL A 61 7.57 -7.52 -7.75
CA VAL A 61 6.46 -6.72 -8.26
C VAL A 61 5.68 -7.45 -9.34
N TRP A 62 4.41 -7.10 -9.46
CA TRP A 62 3.66 -7.23 -10.69
C TRP A 62 4.08 -6.11 -11.65
N GLU A 63 4.52 -6.47 -12.84
CA GLU A 63 5.03 -5.55 -13.86
C GLU A 63 3.91 -5.12 -14.81
N TYR A 64 2.96 -4.32 -14.32
CA TYR A 64 1.88 -3.81 -15.15
C TYR A 64 2.35 -2.67 -16.05
N TRP A 65 1.71 -2.58 -17.21
CA TRP A 65 1.86 -1.48 -18.14
C TRP A 65 0.47 -1.02 -18.55
N THR A 66 0.29 0.29 -18.68
CA THR A 66 -0.93 0.83 -19.29
C THR A 66 -0.98 0.46 -20.78
N ASN A 67 -2.17 0.58 -21.36
CA ASN A 67 -2.28 0.70 -22.82
C ASN A 67 -1.57 1.99 -23.28
N PRO A 68 -1.28 2.13 -24.59
CA PRO A 68 -0.76 3.39 -25.14
C PRO A 68 -1.68 4.56 -24.77
N GLU A 69 -1.12 5.58 -24.12
CA GLU A 69 -1.87 6.73 -23.63
C GLU A 69 -1.91 7.84 -24.68
N ASN A 70 -3.11 8.19 -25.16
CA ASN A 70 -3.30 9.26 -26.16
C ASN A 70 -2.76 10.60 -25.65
N GLY A 71 -3.02 10.93 -24.38
CA GLY A 71 -2.50 12.14 -23.72
C GLY A 71 -0.98 12.16 -23.52
N MET A 72 -0.28 11.05 -23.80
CA MET A 72 1.17 10.92 -23.68
C MET A 72 1.83 10.47 -25.00
N GLN A 73 1.22 10.81 -26.14
CA GLN A 73 1.75 10.49 -27.47
C GLN A 73 1.98 8.99 -27.70
N GLY A 74 1.09 8.15 -27.19
CA GLY A 74 1.15 6.70 -27.35
C GLY A 74 2.16 5.99 -26.42
N GLN A 75 2.75 6.70 -25.46
CA GLN A 75 3.60 6.08 -24.45
C GLN A 75 2.80 5.16 -23.54
N LYS A 76 3.45 4.08 -23.08
CA LYS A 76 2.95 3.21 -22.04
C LYS A 76 3.59 3.59 -20.71
N VAL A 77 2.81 3.56 -19.63
CA VAL A 77 3.29 3.87 -18.30
C VAL A 77 3.49 2.59 -17.50
N PHE A 78 4.67 2.45 -16.89
CA PHE A 78 5.00 1.31 -16.05
C PHE A 78 4.40 1.47 -14.65
N TRP A 79 3.60 0.48 -14.22
CA TRP A 79 2.87 0.48 -12.94
C TRP A 79 3.27 -0.73 -12.06
N PRO A 80 4.46 -0.70 -11.44
CA PRO A 80 4.87 -1.78 -10.55
C PRO A 80 4.02 -1.81 -9.28
N ARG A 81 3.49 -2.99 -8.93
CA ARG A 81 2.73 -3.21 -7.69
C ARG A 81 3.39 -4.33 -6.88
N GLY A 82 3.55 -4.16 -5.56
CA GLY A 82 4.25 -5.16 -4.74
C GLY A 82 3.55 -6.52 -4.76
N ARG A 83 4.32 -7.60 -4.91
CA ARG A 83 3.87 -8.99 -5.00
C ARG A 83 4.54 -9.84 -3.91
N MET A 84 4.22 -9.54 -2.66
CA MET A 84 4.74 -10.21 -1.47
C MET A 84 3.93 -9.79 -0.24
N LEU A 85 4.20 -10.39 0.93
CA LEU A 85 3.69 -9.89 2.21
C LEU A 85 4.01 -8.39 2.40
N GLY A 86 3.04 -7.60 2.85
CA GLY A 86 3.11 -6.13 2.91
C GLY A 86 2.80 -5.45 1.57
N GLY A 87 2.77 -6.19 0.46
CA GLY A 87 2.44 -5.69 -0.89
C GLY A 87 3.27 -4.47 -1.27
N SER A 88 2.61 -3.42 -1.77
CA SER A 88 3.29 -2.20 -2.19
C SER A 88 4.01 -1.46 -1.07
N SER A 89 3.65 -1.64 0.21
CA SER A 89 4.43 -1.06 1.32
C SER A 89 5.85 -1.63 1.45
N SER A 90 6.07 -2.83 0.92
CA SER A 90 7.37 -3.51 0.89
C SER A 90 8.26 -3.04 -0.28
N VAL A 91 7.72 -2.28 -1.25
CA VAL A 91 8.50 -1.78 -2.41
C VAL A 91 8.44 -0.27 -2.61
N ASN A 92 7.57 0.46 -1.89
CA ASN A 92 7.39 1.90 -2.04
C ASN A 92 8.62 2.74 -1.67
N GLY A 93 8.56 4.05 -1.92
CA GLY A 93 9.59 5.04 -1.54
C GLY A 93 9.60 5.44 -0.06
N MET A 94 8.86 4.73 0.80
CA MET A 94 8.77 4.93 2.25
C MET A 94 8.20 6.26 2.75
N ILE A 95 7.94 7.22 1.87
CA ILE A 95 7.37 8.51 2.25
C ILE A 95 6.07 8.30 3.04
N TYR A 96 5.99 8.93 4.21
CA TYR A 96 4.83 8.90 5.09
C TYR A 96 4.09 10.25 5.02
N VAL A 97 2.87 10.22 4.47
CA VAL A 97 2.00 11.38 4.29
C VAL A 97 0.57 10.97 4.64
N ARG A 98 -0.11 11.74 5.48
CA ARG A 98 -1.53 11.53 5.82
C ARG A 98 -2.48 12.10 4.77
N GLY A 99 -2.07 13.11 4.01
CA GLY A 99 -2.94 13.86 3.10
C GLY A 99 -3.62 15.04 3.80
N GLU A 100 -4.29 15.87 3.00
CA GLU A 100 -4.93 17.11 3.46
C GLU A 100 -6.31 16.82 4.10
N PRO A 101 -6.61 17.33 5.31
CA PRO A 101 -7.93 17.24 5.94
C PRO A 101 -9.13 17.48 5.01
N ALA A 102 -9.06 18.49 4.13
CA ALA A 102 -10.13 18.81 3.20
C ALA A 102 -10.48 17.63 2.27
N ARG A 103 -9.52 16.79 1.87
CA ARG A 103 -9.76 15.63 1.01
C ARG A 103 -10.63 14.56 1.67
N TYR A 104 -10.49 14.39 2.99
CA TYR A 104 -11.34 13.46 3.75
C TYR A 104 -12.75 14.04 3.94
N ASN A 105 -12.84 15.36 4.17
CA ASN A 105 -14.14 16.03 4.24
C ASN A 105 -14.88 15.95 2.89
N GLU A 106 -14.18 16.10 1.76
CA GLU A 106 -14.74 15.86 0.43
C GLU A 106 -15.34 14.44 0.29
N TRP A 107 -14.69 13.41 0.85
CA TRP A 107 -15.25 12.04 0.84
C TRP A 107 -16.54 11.94 1.63
N ARG A 108 -16.57 12.51 2.84
CA ARG A 108 -17.77 12.58 3.67
C ARG A 108 -18.90 13.30 2.94
N ASP A 109 -18.60 14.47 2.38
CA ASP A 109 -19.57 15.34 1.71
C ASP A 109 -20.06 14.73 0.39
N SER A 110 -19.29 13.80 -0.18
CA SER A 110 -19.70 12.95 -1.32
C SER A 110 -20.59 11.76 -0.92
N GLY A 111 -21.09 11.71 0.32
CA GLY A 111 -22.01 10.69 0.82
C GLY A 111 -21.38 9.57 1.65
N ASN A 112 -20.06 9.59 1.88
CA ASN A 112 -19.37 8.58 2.69
C ASN A 112 -19.35 8.99 4.17
N SER A 113 -20.51 8.92 4.82
CA SER A 113 -20.64 9.27 6.25
C SER A 113 -19.61 8.51 7.11
N GLY A 114 -18.95 9.21 8.03
CA GLY A 114 -17.89 8.66 8.89
C GLY A 114 -16.48 8.62 8.27
N TRP A 115 -16.27 9.27 7.12
CA TRP A 115 -14.97 9.38 6.45
C TRP A 115 -14.39 10.81 6.45
N GLY A 116 -14.91 11.71 7.30
CA GLY A 116 -14.38 13.06 7.44
C GLY A 116 -13.04 13.08 8.16
N TRP A 117 -12.33 14.22 8.14
CA TRP A 117 -11.02 14.32 8.79
C TRP A 117 -11.07 13.94 10.28
N ASP A 118 -12.08 14.40 11.01
CA ASP A 118 -12.22 14.14 12.43
C ASP A 118 -12.51 12.66 12.73
N ASP A 119 -13.15 11.94 11.80
CA ASP A 119 -13.36 10.49 11.88
C ASP A 119 -12.06 9.72 11.61
N MET A 120 -11.23 10.23 10.69
CA MET A 120 -10.00 9.58 10.24
C MET A 120 -8.79 9.84 11.16
N LEU A 121 -8.73 11.01 11.81
CA LEU A 121 -7.63 11.42 12.68
C LEU A 121 -7.30 10.39 13.79
N PRO A 122 -8.29 9.81 14.52
CA PRO A 122 -8.03 8.73 15.48
C PRO A 122 -7.30 7.52 14.87
N TYR A 123 -7.60 7.16 13.62
CA TYR A 123 -6.96 6.05 12.94
C TYR A 123 -5.53 6.40 12.48
N PHE A 124 -5.29 7.62 12.02
CA PHE A 124 -3.93 8.09 11.74
C PHE A 124 -3.06 8.07 13.00
N LYS A 125 -3.61 8.52 14.14
CA LYS A 125 -2.94 8.46 15.44
C LYS A 125 -2.70 7.03 15.91
N LYS A 126 -3.62 6.09 15.65
CA LYS A 126 -3.45 4.66 15.98
C LYS A 126 -2.42 3.96 15.08
N LEU A 127 -2.26 4.42 13.84
CA LEU A 127 -1.35 3.86 12.84
C LEU A 127 0.12 4.20 13.13
N GLU A 128 0.39 5.46 13.49
CA GLU A 128 1.74 5.98 13.50
C GLU A 128 2.46 5.85 14.83
N ASN A 129 3.78 5.74 14.74
CA ASN A 129 4.69 6.11 15.80
C ASN A 129 5.49 7.32 15.30
N ALA A 130 4.96 8.51 15.55
CA ALA A 130 5.42 9.78 15.01
C ALA A 130 6.86 10.14 15.43
N PRO A 131 7.61 10.87 14.59
CA PRO A 131 8.92 11.35 14.96
C PRO A 131 8.82 12.62 15.81
N GLY A 132 9.35 12.56 17.04
CA GLY A 132 10.06 13.68 17.68
C GLY A 132 9.29 14.96 18.05
N PHE A 133 7.98 15.08 17.89
CA PHE A 133 7.23 16.29 18.30
C PHE A 133 5.89 15.95 18.94
N ALA A 134 5.64 16.51 20.13
CA ALA A 134 4.32 16.45 20.76
C ALA A 134 3.40 17.48 20.09
N SER A 135 2.62 17.05 19.10
CA SER A 135 1.46 17.77 18.59
C SER A 135 0.19 17.04 19.01
N LYS A 136 -0.89 17.80 19.27
CA LYS A 136 -2.23 17.24 19.57
C LYS A 136 -2.72 16.28 18.47
N ASN A 137 -2.26 16.49 17.24
CA ASN A 137 -2.65 15.74 16.05
C ASN A 137 -1.71 14.55 15.75
N ARG A 138 -0.61 14.40 16.50
CA ARG A 138 0.33 13.28 16.36
C ARG A 138 0.16 12.26 17.48
N SER A 139 0.70 11.07 17.28
CA SER A 139 0.69 10.01 18.29
C SER A 139 1.94 9.15 18.19
N THR A 140 2.31 8.52 19.30
CA THR A 140 3.41 7.56 19.38
C THR A 140 2.89 6.19 19.77
N GLY A 141 3.66 5.13 19.48
CA GLY A 141 3.32 3.76 19.87
C GLY A 141 2.50 2.98 18.85
N GLY A 142 2.12 3.58 17.72
CA GLY A 142 1.55 2.86 16.60
C GLY A 142 2.56 1.92 15.91
N PRO A 143 2.06 0.96 15.11
CA PRO A 143 2.89 -0.08 14.48
C PRO A 143 3.79 0.43 13.33
N ILE A 144 3.46 1.58 12.72
CA ILE A 144 4.27 2.15 11.63
C ILE A 144 5.16 3.25 12.18
N HIS A 145 6.46 2.96 12.28
CA HIS A 145 7.44 3.92 12.78
C HIS A 145 7.83 4.94 11.73
N CYS A 146 7.65 6.21 12.05
CA CYS A 146 7.91 7.35 11.18
C CYS A 146 9.19 8.07 11.65
N SER A 147 10.06 8.44 10.71
CA SER A 147 11.32 9.16 10.99
C SER A 147 11.64 10.16 9.87
N TYR A 148 12.45 11.18 10.12
CA TYR A 148 12.89 12.12 9.07
C TYR A 148 14.08 11.61 8.23
N GLY A 149 14.41 10.32 8.32
CA GLY A 149 15.69 9.80 7.85
C GLY A 149 16.87 10.31 8.69
N VAL A 150 18.07 9.79 8.40
CA VAL A 150 19.29 10.12 9.15
C VAL A 150 20.21 11.11 8.41
N VAL A 151 20.02 11.27 7.10
CA VAL A 151 20.89 12.12 6.26
C VAL A 151 20.22 13.47 6.04
N ARG A 152 20.94 14.54 6.40
CA ARG A 152 20.60 15.92 6.04
C ARG A 152 21.66 16.44 5.07
N ASP A 153 21.36 16.43 3.78
CA ASP A 153 22.30 16.88 2.78
C ASP A 153 22.15 18.40 2.49
N PRO A 154 23.21 19.07 2.01
CA PRO A 154 23.16 20.49 1.70
C PRO A 154 22.17 20.88 0.60
N ILE A 155 21.89 19.99 -0.37
CA ILE A 155 20.96 20.29 -1.47
C ILE A 155 19.54 20.41 -0.93
N SER A 156 19.12 19.46 -0.10
CA SER A 156 17.80 19.50 0.54
C SER A 156 17.62 20.76 1.39
N LYS A 157 18.66 21.18 2.14
CA LYS A 157 18.60 22.43 2.90
C LYS A 157 18.44 23.64 1.97
N SER A 158 19.29 23.76 0.96
CA SER A 158 19.23 24.89 0.00
C SER A 158 17.91 24.95 -0.76
N PHE A 159 17.29 23.80 -1.07
CA PHE A 159 15.96 23.75 -1.67
C PHE A 159 14.89 24.32 -0.74
N ILE A 160 14.92 23.92 0.54
CA ILE A 160 13.99 24.45 1.56
C ILE A 160 14.18 25.95 1.74
N ASP A 161 15.43 26.43 1.88
CA ASP A 161 15.72 27.86 2.03
C ASP A 161 15.22 28.67 0.82
N ALA A 162 15.49 28.20 -0.41
CA ALA A 162 15.04 28.88 -1.63
C ALA A 162 13.51 28.93 -1.76
N ALA A 163 12.81 27.88 -1.33
CA ALA A 163 11.34 27.89 -1.29
C ALA A 163 10.81 28.92 -0.27
N VAL A 164 11.47 29.07 0.87
CA VAL A 164 11.14 30.10 1.87
C VAL A 164 11.38 31.50 1.33
N ASP A 165 12.50 31.74 0.62
CA ASP A 165 12.78 33.03 -0.03
C ASP A 165 11.72 33.41 -1.08
N LEU A 166 11.04 32.42 -1.67
CA LEU A 166 9.91 32.59 -2.58
C LEU A 166 8.55 32.72 -1.88
N GLY A 167 8.53 32.75 -0.54
CA GLY A 167 7.32 32.90 0.27
C GLY A 167 6.58 31.60 0.60
N ILE A 168 7.14 30.42 0.27
CA ILE A 168 6.57 29.13 0.69
C ILE A 168 6.97 28.88 2.15
N PRO A 169 6.02 28.81 3.09
CA PRO A 169 6.37 28.76 4.51
C PRO A 169 7.02 27.42 4.85
N ARG A 170 8.05 27.47 5.70
CA ARG A 170 8.65 26.26 6.26
C ARG A 170 7.64 25.51 7.14
N THR A 171 7.61 24.18 7.02
CA THR A 171 6.88 23.29 7.92
C THR A 171 7.84 22.30 8.55
N ASP A 172 7.82 22.22 9.88
CA ASP A 172 8.61 21.23 10.60
C ASP A 172 7.92 19.86 10.60
N ASP A 173 6.59 19.82 10.45
CA ASP A 173 5.79 18.60 10.40
C ASP A 173 4.50 18.77 9.56
N TYR A 174 4.58 18.38 8.30
CA TYR A 174 3.43 18.40 7.37
C TYR A 174 2.35 17.35 7.69
N ASN A 175 2.58 16.43 8.62
CA ASN A 175 1.56 15.49 9.10
C ASN A 175 0.92 15.94 10.43
N GLY A 176 1.41 17.06 10.99
CA GLY A 176 0.98 17.65 12.24
C GLY A 176 -0.17 18.62 12.03
N ASP A 177 0.06 19.89 12.38
CA ASP A 177 -1.00 20.90 12.43
C ASP A 177 -1.25 21.60 11.09
N ARG A 178 -0.25 21.63 10.19
CA ARG A 178 -0.36 22.26 8.87
C ARG A 178 0.30 21.39 7.81
N ALA A 179 -0.47 20.93 6.83
CA ALA A 179 0.04 20.13 5.73
C ALA A 179 0.83 20.97 4.71
N ASP A 180 0.40 22.21 4.48
CA ASP A 180 1.04 23.11 3.54
C ASP A 180 2.40 23.63 4.03
N GLY A 181 3.34 23.69 3.09
CA GLY A 181 4.66 24.29 3.26
C GLY A 181 5.78 23.46 2.66
N VAL A 182 7.01 23.87 2.98
CA VAL A 182 8.23 23.19 2.56
C VAL A 182 8.99 22.65 3.77
N GLY A 183 9.43 21.40 3.71
CA GLY A 183 10.08 20.75 4.84
C GLY A 183 10.72 19.43 4.45
N TYR A 184 11.31 18.76 5.44
CA TYR A 184 11.90 17.45 5.23
C TYR A 184 10.83 16.36 5.23
N LEU A 185 10.96 15.41 4.29
CA LEU A 185 10.09 14.24 4.22
C LEU A 185 10.23 13.35 5.47
N GLN A 186 9.09 12.80 5.90
CA GLN A 186 9.03 11.69 6.85
C GLN A 186 8.96 10.37 6.08
N PHE A 187 9.56 9.33 6.65
CA PHE A 187 9.66 8.00 6.09
C PHE A 187 9.24 6.95 7.12
N ASN A 188 8.62 5.86 6.66
CA ASN A 188 8.39 4.68 7.50
C ASN A 188 9.68 3.82 7.63
N ILE A 189 10.70 4.37 8.27
CA ILE A 189 12.02 3.75 8.45
C ILE A 189 12.41 3.73 9.93
N ARG A 190 12.79 2.56 10.45
CA ARG A 190 13.30 2.35 11.82
C ARG A 190 14.69 1.72 11.78
N ASN A 191 15.67 2.30 12.47
CA ASN A 191 17.05 1.81 12.54
C ASN A 191 17.66 1.52 11.15
N GLY A 192 17.44 2.43 10.19
CA GLY A 192 17.92 2.30 8.81
C GLY A 192 17.20 1.25 7.96
N ARG A 193 16.10 0.66 8.46
CA ARG A 193 15.33 -0.38 7.77
C ARG A 193 13.92 0.08 7.47
N ARG A 194 13.41 -0.29 6.31
CA ARG A 194 11.99 -0.13 5.95
C ARG A 194 11.10 -0.78 7.01
N VAL A 195 9.97 -0.12 7.31
CA VAL A 195 8.86 -0.67 8.08
C VAL A 195 7.65 -0.83 7.15
N SER A 196 7.48 -2.01 6.57
CA SER A 196 6.30 -2.35 5.77
C SER A 196 5.08 -2.60 6.66
N SER A 197 3.90 -2.76 6.05
CA SER A 197 2.72 -3.23 6.79
C SER A 197 2.88 -4.67 7.27
N ALA A 198 3.71 -5.49 6.60
CA ALA A 198 4.05 -6.81 7.13
C ALA A 198 4.90 -6.69 8.40
N ASP A 199 5.87 -5.77 8.43
CA ASP A 199 6.71 -5.51 9.61
C ASP A 199 5.90 -4.98 10.80
N GLY A 200 5.06 -3.96 10.56
CA GLY A 200 4.30 -3.30 11.64
C GLY A 200 3.09 -4.09 12.13
N TYR A 201 2.36 -4.75 11.23
CA TYR A 201 1.08 -5.39 11.57
C TYR A 201 1.09 -6.91 11.49
N LEU A 202 1.76 -7.53 10.51
CA LEU A 202 1.58 -8.97 10.28
C LEU A 202 2.55 -9.83 11.10
N TYR A 203 3.86 -9.59 10.99
CA TYR A 203 4.87 -10.42 11.63
C TYR A 203 4.74 -10.52 13.17
N PRO A 204 4.35 -9.44 13.90
CA PRO A 204 4.14 -9.54 15.34
C PRO A 204 3.03 -10.50 15.76
N VAL A 205 2.10 -10.86 14.86
CA VAL A 205 0.90 -11.65 15.17
C VAL A 205 0.78 -12.92 14.33
N MET A 206 1.75 -13.21 13.48
CA MET A 206 1.70 -14.31 12.51
C MET A 206 1.70 -15.70 13.17
N ASN A 207 2.05 -15.78 14.45
CA ASN A 207 2.02 -17.00 15.27
C ASN A 207 0.68 -17.23 16.01
N ARG A 208 -0.30 -16.33 15.88
CA ARG A 208 -1.63 -16.51 16.48
C ARG A 208 -2.31 -17.76 15.91
N ALA A 209 -2.79 -18.65 16.78
CA ALA A 209 -3.43 -19.91 16.37
C ALA A 209 -4.69 -19.74 15.50
N ASN A 210 -5.36 -18.59 15.60
CA ASN A 210 -6.55 -18.25 14.82
C ASN A 210 -6.24 -17.48 13.52
N LEU A 211 -4.97 -17.22 13.18
CA LEU A 211 -4.56 -16.59 11.93
C LEU A 211 -3.81 -17.58 11.05
N THR A 212 -4.31 -17.83 9.84
CA THR A 212 -3.62 -18.61 8.82
C THR A 212 -3.18 -17.68 7.70
N VAL A 213 -1.89 -17.68 7.37
CA VAL A 213 -1.34 -16.90 6.25
C VAL A 213 -0.93 -17.85 5.14
N LEU A 214 -1.54 -17.68 3.97
CA LEU A 214 -1.23 -18.45 2.76
C LEU A 214 -0.50 -17.54 1.78
N THR A 215 0.75 -17.87 1.46
CA THR A 215 1.53 -17.18 0.42
C THR A 215 1.59 -18.01 -0.85
N GLN A 216 1.93 -17.40 -1.99
CA GLN A 216 1.92 -18.07 -3.30
C GLN A 216 0.55 -18.72 -3.57
N ALA A 217 -0.51 -17.99 -3.25
CA ALA A 217 -1.89 -18.42 -3.31
C ALA A 217 -2.75 -17.36 -4.01
N PRO A 218 -2.56 -17.08 -5.32
CA PRO A 218 -3.39 -16.12 -6.02
C PRO A 218 -4.87 -16.49 -5.94
N CYS A 219 -5.71 -15.51 -5.57
CA CYS A 219 -7.16 -15.62 -5.62
C CYS A 219 -7.63 -15.49 -7.07
N GLU A 220 -8.46 -16.43 -7.49
CA GLU A 220 -9.00 -16.49 -8.85
C GLU A 220 -10.37 -15.80 -8.92
N LYS A 221 -11.26 -16.10 -7.96
CA LYS A 221 -12.60 -15.53 -7.85
C LYS A 221 -13.21 -15.71 -6.46
N ILE A 222 -14.25 -14.95 -6.18
CA ILE A 222 -15.15 -15.10 -5.03
C ILE A 222 -16.22 -16.15 -5.37
N LEU A 223 -16.64 -16.92 -4.37
CA LEU A 223 -17.72 -17.90 -4.45
C LEU A 223 -18.98 -17.32 -3.82
N PHE A 224 -20.14 -17.60 -4.41
CA PHE A 224 -21.43 -17.04 -4.01
C PHE A 224 -22.50 -18.10 -3.77
N ASP A 225 -23.41 -17.79 -2.85
CA ASP A 225 -24.75 -18.37 -2.73
C ASP A 225 -25.77 -17.23 -2.85
N GLY A 226 -26.45 -17.15 -4.00
CA GLY A 226 -27.19 -15.95 -4.40
C GLY A 226 -26.27 -14.71 -4.43
N LEU A 227 -26.59 -13.71 -3.61
CA LEU A 227 -25.77 -12.49 -3.46
C LEU A 227 -24.78 -12.56 -2.29
N ARG A 228 -24.76 -13.65 -1.52
CA ARG A 228 -23.89 -13.80 -0.36
C ARG A 228 -22.55 -14.39 -0.79
N ALA A 229 -21.45 -13.68 -0.53
CA ALA A 229 -20.11 -14.27 -0.65
C ALA A 229 -19.91 -15.37 0.40
N THR A 230 -19.59 -16.58 -0.04
CA THR A 230 -19.43 -17.77 0.81
C THR A 230 -17.97 -18.23 0.91
N GLY A 231 -17.08 -17.65 0.11
CA GLY A 231 -15.69 -18.07 0.07
C GLY A 231 -14.93 -17.51 -1.12
N ILE A 232 -13.74 -18.07 -1.36
CA ILE A 232 -12.92 -17.78 -2.52
C ILE A 232 -12.35 -19.06 -3.13
N GLN A 233 -12.04 -19.00 -4.41
CA GLN A 233 -11.22 -19.98 -5.11
C GLN A 233 -9.79 -19.44 -5.27
N ILE A 234 -8.80 -20.27 -4.95
CA ILE A 234 -7.38 -19.93 -5.05
C ILE A 234 -6.63 -20.99 -5.86
N SER A 235 -5.56 -20.60 -6.53
CA SER A 235 -4.55 -21.53 -7.03
C SER A 235 -3.43 -21.63 -5.99
N HIS A 236 -3.14 -22.83 -5.49
CA HIS A 236 -2.09 -23.03 -4.49
C HIS A 236 -1.42 -24.38 -4.69
N GLN A 237 -0.09 -24.42 -4.64
CA GLN A 237 0.70 -25.66 -4.79
C GLN A 237 0.35 -26.49 -6.04
N GLY A 238 0.02 -25.82 -7.16
CA GLY A 238 -0.30 -26.47 -8.43
C GLY A 238 -1.73 -27.02 -8.52
N ALA A 239 -2.58 -26.78 -7.53
CA ALA A 239 -3.98 -27.20 -7.53
C ALA A 239 -4.93 -26.04 -7.21
N THR A 240 -6.19 -26.18 -7.62
CA THR A 240 -7.26 -25.24 -7.27
C THR A 240 -7.88 -25.66 -5.94
N HIS A 241 -7.99 -24.71 -5.01
CA HIS A 241 -8.61 -24.93 -3.71
C HIS A 241 -9.73 -23.92 -3.46
N GLN A 242 -10.73 -24.33 -2.69
CA GLN A 242 -11.78 -23.45 -2.21
C GLN A 242 -11.63 -23.22 -0.71
N LEU A 243 -11.70 -21.96 -0.30
CA LEU A 243 -11.74 -21.55 1.10
C LEU A 243 -13.11 -20.96 1.40
N LYS A 244 -13.76 -21.40 2.48
CA LYS A 244 -15.09 -20.95 2.90
C LYS A 244 -14.99 -19.87 3.98
N ALA A 245 -15.82 -18.84 3.84
CA ALA A 245 -15.98 -17.75 4.80
C ALA A 245 -17.35 -17.85 5.47
N ARG A 246 -17.37 -18.00 6.80
CA ARG A 246 -18.62 -18.01 7.59
C ARG A 246 -19.22 -16.61 7.73
N ARG A 247 -18.40 -15.56 7.65
CA ARG A 247 -18.86 -14.17 7.80
C ARG A 247 -18.63 -13.38 6.52
N GLU A 248 -17.37 -13.07 6.22
CA GLU A 248 -17.05 -12.09 5.16
C GLU A 248 -15.81 -12.50 4.36
N VAL A 249 -15.83 -12.14 3.08
CA VAL A 249 -14.67 -12.11 2.19
C VAL A 249 -14.32 -10.63 1.98
N ILE A 250 -13.08 -10.25 2.30
CA ILE A 250 -12.62 -8.86 2.26
C ILE A 250 -11.49 -8.73 1.23
N LEU A 251 -11.73 -7.95 0.18
CA LEU A 251 -10.74 -7.72 -0.88
C LEU A 251 -9.75 -6.61 -0.49
N SER A 252 -8.47 -6.93 -0.49
CA SER A 252 -7.33 -6.07 -0.15
C SER A 252 -6.15 -6.28 -1.12
N ALA A 253 -6.43 -6.71 -2.35
CA ALA A 253 -5.45 -6.95 -3.41
C ALA A 253 -5.02 -5.68 -4.16
N GLY A 254 -5.57 -4.52 -3.79
CA GLY A 254 -5.22 -3.21 -4.32
C GLY A 254 -6.10 -2.76 -5.50
N PRO A 255 -5.99 -1.50 -5.91
CA PRO A 255 -6.94 -0.86 -6.83
C PRO A 255 -6.95 -1.46 -8.24
N ILE A 256 -5.89 -2.17 -8.65
CA ILE A 256 -5.81 -2.83 -9.96
C ILE A 256 -6.39 -4.24 -9.93
N ILE A 257 -6.23 -4.97 -8.82
CA ILE A 257 -6.57 -6.40 -8.76
C ILE A 257 -7.92 -6.64 -8.09
N ASN A 258 -8.33 -5.81 -7.15
CA ASN A 258 -9.69 -5.86 -6.58
C ASN A 258 -10.78 -5.84 -7.66
N PRO A 259 -10.82 -4.86 -8.60
CA PRO A 259 -11.87 -4.85 -9.62
C PRO A 259 -11.79 -6.07 -10.54
N LYS A 260 -10.59 -6.50 -10.93
CA LYS A 260 -10.42 -7.73 -11.71
C LYS A 260 -10.99 -8.97 -11.00
N ILE A 261 -10.75 -9.12 -9.69
CA ILE A 261 -11.33 -10.23 -8.92
C ILE A 261 -12.85 -10.13 -8.89
N LEU A 262 -13.41 -8.93 -8.66
CA LEU A 262 -14.86 -8.72 -8.68
C LEU A 262 -15.47 -9.11 -10.03
N GLU A 263 -14.88 -8.64 -11.13
CA GLU A 263 -15.35 -8.94 -12.50
C GLU A 263 -15.26 -10.44 -12.80
N LEU A 264 -14.12 -11.09 -12.50
CA LEU A 264 -13.96 -12.55 -12.63
C LEU A 264 -14.94 -13.35 -11.76
N SER A 265 -15.54 -12.72 -10.77
CA SER A 265 -16.55 -13.30 -9.88
C SER A 265 -17.99 -12.94 -10.27
N GLY A 266 -18.19 -12.23 -11.39
CA GLY A 266 -19.51 -11.85 -11.88
C GLY A 266 -20.07 -10.55 -11.30
N ILE A 267 -19.23 -9.71 -10.67
CA ILE A 267 -19.62 -8.37 -10.20
C ILE A 267 -18.97 -7.31 -11.09
N GLY A 268 -19.76 -6.61 -11.90
CA GLY A 268 -19.25 -5.61 -12.84
C GLY A 268 -20.28 -5.16 -13.87
N ALA A 269 -19.84 -4.52 -14.94
CA ALA A 269 -20.70 -4.11 -16.05
C ALA A 269 -21.20 -5.35 -16.85
N PRO A 270 -22.52 -5.59 -16.97
CA PRO A 270 -23.06 -6.79 -17.61
C PRO A 270 -22.51 -7.08 -19.01
N ASP A 271 -22.38 -6.05 -19.86
CA ASP A 271 -21.87 -6.21 -21.23
C ASP A 271 -20.38 -6.55 -21.28
N LEU A 272 -19.58 -6.05 -20.32
CA LEU A 272 -18.18 -6.45 -20.19
C LEU A 272 -18.08 -7.91 -19.76
N LEU A 273 -18.84 -8.31 -18.74
CA LEU A 273 -18.86 -9.69 -18.24
C LEU A 273 -19.30 -10.68 -19.33
N ALA A 274 -20.37 -10.36 -20.07
CA ALA A 274 -20.88 -11.17 -21.17
C ALA A 274 -19.83 -11.36 -22.28
N ARG A 275 -19.08 -10.31 -22.65
CA ARG A 275 -17.99 -10.39 -23.65
C ARG A 275 -16.88 -11.37 -23.25
N HIS A 276 -16.73 -11.64 -21.96
CA HIS A 276 -15.76 -12.60 -21.42
C HIS A 276 -16.38 -13.94 -21.01
N GLY A 277 -17.65 -14.19 -21.31
CA GLY A 277 -18.34 -15.43 -20.95
C GLY A 277 -18.57 -15.60 -19.44
N ILE A 278 -18.60 -14.50 -18.69
CA ILE A 278 -18.77 -14.50 -17.23
C ILE A 278 -20.24 -14.21 -16.91
N GLY A 279 -20.88 -15.09 -16.13
CA GLY A 279 -22.24 -14.88 -15.65
C GLY A 279 -22.33 -13.72 -14.65
N VAL A 280 -23.38 -12.91 -14.76
CA VAL A 280 -23.60 -11.77 -13.86
C VAL A 280 -24.19 -12.26 -12.54
N VAL A 281 -23.47 -12.03 -11.45
CA VAL A 281 -23.96 -12.19 -10.07
C VAL A 281 -24.57 -10.88 -9.59
N HIS A 282 -23.91 -9.76 -9.84
CA HIS A 282 -24.40 -8.43 -9.48
C HIS A 282 -23.94 -7.38 -10.49
N ALA A 283 -24.89 -6.67 -11.09
CA ALA A 283 -24.59 -5.59 -12.01
C ALA A 283 -24.07 -4.37 -11.22
N LEU A 284 -22.80 -4.05 -11.40
CA LEU A 284 -22.17 -2.90 -10.77
C LEU A 284 -21.17 -2.25 -11.75
N PRO A 285 -21.65 -1.44 -12.71
CA PRO A 285 -20.82 -0.92 -13.81
C PRO A 285 -19.64 -0.06 -13.38
N GLY A 286 -19.61 0.45 -12.14
CA GLY A 286 -18.48 1.22 -11.62
C GLY A 286 -17.26 0.38 -11.21
N VAL A 287 -17.35 -0.96 -11.20
CA VAL A 287 -16.19 -1.81 -10.92
C VAL A 287 -15.17 -1.66 -12.04
N GLY A 288 -13.92 -1.34 -11.69
CA GLY A 288 -12.83 -1.11 -12.65
C GLY A 288 -12.73 0.34 -13.14
N GLU A 289 -13.76 1.14 -12.88
CA GLU A 289 -13.87 2.54 -13.32
C GLU A 289 -13.37 3.53 -12.26
N ASN A 290 -13.37 4.82 -12.61
CA ASN A 290 -12.95 5.94 -11.74
C ASN A 290 -11.51 5.79 -11.18
N LEU A 291 -10.63 5.10 -11.92
CA LEU A 291 -9.24 4.96 -11.54
C LEU A 291 -8.55 6.32 -11.55
N THR A 292 -8.02 6.71 -10.39
CA THR A 292 -7.23 7.93 -10.21
C THR A 292 -5.82 7.55 -9.74
N ASP A 293 -4.80 8.15 -10.35
CA ASP A 293 -3.40 8.04 -9.91
C ASP A 293 -2.72 9.41 -10.05
N HIS A 294 -1.62 9.62 -9.34
CA HIS A 294 -0.84 10.85 -9.43
C HIS A 294 0.19 10.73 -10.56
N LEU A 295 -0.02 11.45 -11.66
CA LEU A 295 0.96 11.51 -12.75
C LEU A 295 2.24 12.22 -12.26
N HIS A 296 3.37 11.54 -12.38
CA HIS A 296 4.66 12.04 -11.93
C HIS A 296 5.59 12.30 -13.12
N THR A 297 6.05 13.54 -13.24
CA THR A 297 7.15 13.93 -14.14
C THR A 297 8.40 14.27 -13.34
N ARG A 298 9.58 13.90 -13.86
CA ARG A 298 10.86 14.11 -13.17
C ARG A 298 11.69 15.18 -13.86
N PHE A 299 12.07 16.20 -13.11
CA PHE A 299 13.09 17.16 -13.51
C PHE A 299 14.42 16.78 -12.86
N ASN A 300 15.46 16.63 -13.69
CA ASN A 300 16.80 16.26 -13.22
C ASN A 300 17.77 17.37 -13.58
N TYR A 301 18.56 17.81 -12.60
CA TYR A 301 19.55 18.87 -12.77
C TYR A 301 20.94 18.38 -12.39
N LYS A 302 21.95 18.82 -13.13
CA LYS A 302 23.36 18.57 -12.79
C LYS A 302 23.75 19.48 -11.64
N VAL A 303 24.46 18.93 -10.65
CA VAL A 303 25.02 19.70 -9.53
C VAL A 303 26.54 19.86 -9.68
N ASN A 304 27.09 20.92 -9.09
CA ASN A 304 28.52 21.22 -9.12
C ASN A 304 29.34 20.47 -8.03
N LYS A 305 28.69 19.69 -7.16
CA LYS A 305 29.30 18.90 -6.08
C LYS A 305 28.85 17.44 -6.16
N LYS A 306 29.76 16.49 -5.89
CA LYS A 306 29.47 15.04 -5.84
C LYS A 306 28.82 14.62 -4.52
N ILE A 307 27.58 15.07 -4.29
CA ILE A 307 26.85 14.88 -3.04
C ILE A 307 25.44 14.29 -3.26
N THR A 308 25.14 13.81 -4.48
CA THR A 308 23.82 13.27 -4.82
C THR A 308 23.69 11.79 -4.45
N LEU A 309 22.44 11.29 -4.41
CA LEU A 309 22.19 9.86 -4.32
C LEU A 309 22.81 9.09 -5.50
N ASN A 310 22.83 9.67 -6.70
CA ASN A 310 23.48 9.05 -7.87
C ASN A 310 24.98 8.85 -7.62
N ASP A 311 25.65 9.82 -7.00
CA ASP A 311 27.06 9.69 -6.62
C ASP A 311 27.28 8.55 -5.62
N LEU A 312 26.35 8.35 -4.68
CA LEU A 312 26.41 7.23 -3.73
C LEU A 312 26.23 5.87 -4.41
N PHE A 313 25.34 5.77 -5.41
CA PHE A 313 25.13 4.53 -6.17
C PHE A 313 26.31 4.19 -7.09
N ILE A 314 26.98 5.20 -7.64
CA ILE A 314 28.12 5.03 -8.54
C ILE A 314 29.42 4.74 -7.75
N GLN A 315 29.56 5.28 -6.53
CA GLN A 315 30.76 5.09 -5.70
C GLN A 315 30.62 3.87 -4.78
N LYS A 316 31.21 2.74 -5.19
CA LYS A 316 31.20 1.44 -4.48
C LYS A 316 31.65 1.48 -2.99
N TRP A 317 32.29 2.54 -2.53
CA TRP A 317 32.92 2.64 -1.20
C TRP A 317 32.21 3.54 -0.18
N ARG A 318 31.19 4.34 -0.58
CA ARG A 318 30.46 5.24 0.36
C ARG A 318 29.13 4.68 0.87
N GLY A 319 28.54 3.69 0.19
CA GLY A 319 27.26 3.08 0.60
C GLY A 319 27.31 2.21 1.87
N ALA A 320 28.47 2.11 2.53
CA ALA A 320 28.71 1.29 3.72
C ALA A 320 28.99 2.10 5.00
N ARG A 321 28.78 3.43 4.98
CA ARG A 321 28.88 4.31 6.15
C ARG A 321 27.52 4.90 6.50
#